data_AF-A0A8D9A372-F1
#
_entry.id   AF-A0A8D9A372-F1
#
_cell.length_a   1.000
_cell.length_b   1.000
_cell.length_c   1.000
_cell.angle_alpha   90.00
_cell.angle_beta   90.00
_cell.angle_gamma   90.00
#
_symmetry.space_group_name_H-M   'P 1'
#
loop_
_entity.id
_entity.type
_entity.pdbx_description
1 polymer ?
#
loop_
_entity_poly.entity_id
_entity_poly.type
_entity_poly.pdbx_seq_one_letter_code
_entity_poly.pdbx_strand_id
1 'polypeptide(L)'
;MSTHRKICNAVEVFSGIDFSSSEQYVDSRESTVKRDQTDVQKMKDWFRQHPPFQDTAEIISISTGLVGDETINCHMSREVGVEMYEGNSRQKFSGREIQAQ
;
A
#
# COMPACT_ATOMS: atom_id res chain seq x y z
N MET A 1 -5.58 -15.63 -17.96
CA MET A 1 -6.55 -14.53 -18.07
C MET A 1 -7.06 -14.14 -16.69
N SER A 2 -6.89 -12.88 -16.29
CA SER A 2 -7.39 -12.35 -15.01
C SER A 2 -8.93 -12.46 -14.94
N THR A 3 -9.48 -12.61 -13.74
CA THR A 3 -10.94 -12.72 -13.52
C THR A 3 -11.70 -11.52 -14.08
N HIS A 4 -11.12 -10.32 -13.99
CA HIS A 4 -11.70 -9.09 -14.53
C HIS A 4 -11.88 -9.13 -16.05
N ARG A 5 -10.88 -9.61 -16.81
CA ARG A 5 -10.96 -9.69 -18.28
C ARG A 5 -12.07 -10.64 -18.76
N LYS A 6 -12.37 -11.69 -17.98
CA LYS A 6 -13.50 -12.59 -18.27
C LYS A 6 -14.85 -11.88 -18.12
N ILE A 7 -14.98 -11.03 -17.11
CA ILE A 7 -16.18 -10.23 -16.87
C ILE A 7 -16.37 -9.20 -18.00
N CYS A 8 -15.31 -8.45 -18.34
CA CYS A 8 -15.37 -7.49 -19.45
C CYS A 8 -15.77 -8.17 -20.76
N ASN A 9 -15.12 -9.28 -21.13
CA ASN A 9 -15.47 -10.03 -22.34
C ASN A 9 -16.94 -10.50 -22.32
N ALA A 10 -17.46 -10.94 -21.17
CA ALA A 10 -18.86 -11.35 -21.07
C ALA A 10 -19.83 -10.18 -21.27
N VAL A 11 -19.49 -8.99 -20.75
CA VAL A 11 -20.28 -7.76 -20.94
C VAL A 11 -20.19 -7.26 -22.39
N GLU A 12 -19.03 -7.35 -23.03
CA GLU A 12 -18.86 -7.04 -24.47
C GLU A 12 -19.76 -7.92 -25.33
N VAL A 13 -19.72 -9.23 -25.09
CA VAL A 13 -20.58 -10.19 -25.81
C VAL A 13 -22.06 -9.93 -25.57
N PHE A 14 -22.45 -9.59 -24.34
CA PHE A 14 -23.84 -9.30 -23.99
C PHE A 14 -24.35 -7.99 -24.62
N SER A 15 -23.53 -6.94 -24.61
CA SER A 15 -23.91 -5.60 -25.06
C SER A 15 -23.64 -5.34 -26.55
N GLY A 16 -22.81 -6.16 -27.20
CA GLY A 16 -22.36 -5.95 -28.58
C GLY A 16 -21.39 -4.78 -28.75
N ILE A 17 -20.84 -4.26 -27.65
CA ILE A 17 -19.92 -3.12 -27.62
C ILE A 17 -18.51 -3.64 -27.38
N ASP A 18 -17.54 -3.16 -28.15
CA ASP A 18 -16.12 -3.48 -27.96
C ASP A 18 -15.46 -2.48 -26.98
N PHE A 19 -14.96 -2.97 -25.84
CA PHE A 19 -14.23 -2.14 -24.86
C PHE A 19 -12.72 -2.27 -25.03
N SER A 20 -12.22 -2.79 -26.16
CA SER A 20 -10.78 -2.97 -26.41
C SER A 20 -9.92 -1.71 -26.20
N SER A 21 -10.51 -0.52 -26.36
CA SER A 21 -9.89 0.80 -26.18
C SER A 21 -10.16 1.45 -24.82
N SER A 22 -11.01 0.84 -23.99
CA SER A 22 -11.29 1.35 -22.64
C SER A 22 -10.02 1.27 -21.79
N GLU A 23 -9.74 2.32 -21.00
CA GLU A 23 -8.54 2.42 -20.17
C GLU A 23 -8.40 1.21 -19.23
N GLN A 24 -9.50 0.75 -18.63
CA GLN A 24 -9.52 -0.44 -17.77
C GLN A 24 -9.13 -1.73 -18.53
N TYR A 25 -9.50 -1.83 -19.80
CA TYR A 25 -9.12 -2.94 -20.67
C TYR A 25 -7.65 -2.85 -21.06
N VAL A 26 -7.14 -1.63 -21.33
CA VAL A 26 -5.74 -1.35 -21.66
C VAL A 26 -4.80 -1.71 -20.51
N ASP A 27 -5.18 -1.35 -19.28
CA ASP A 27 -4.41 -1.68 -18.08
C ASP A 27 -4.39 -3.18 -17.78
N SER A 28 -5.48 -3.87 -18.14
CA SER A 28 -5.61 -5.31 -17.97
C SER A 28 -4.97 -6.14 -19.09
N ARG A 29 -4.36 -5.50 -20.10
CA ARG A 29 -3.67 -6.20 -21.19
C ARG A 29 -2.49 -6.98 -20.63
N GLU A 30 -2.26 -8.17 -21.20
CA GLU A 30 -1.15 -9.03 -20.77
C GLU A 30 0.21 -8.35 -20.92
N SER A 31 0.37 -7.45 -21.91
CA SER A 31 1.56 -6.62 -22.06
C SER A 31 1.78 -5.69 -20.86
N THR A 32 0.71 -5.04 -20.39
CA THR A 32 0.76 -4.10 -19.27
C THR A 32 1.06 -4.85 -17.98
N VAL A 33 0.33 -5.94 -17.71
CA VAL A 33 0.57 -6.81 -16.54
C VAL A 33 2.00 -7.34 -16.50
N LYS A 34 2.54 -7.79 -17.65
CA LYS A 34 3.91 -8.30 -17.74
C LYS A 34 4.95 -7.20 -17.50
N ARG A 35 4.71 -6.00 -18.02
CA ARG A 35 5.56 -4.83 -17.76
C ARG A 35 5.54 -4.47 -16.28
N ASP A 36 4.36 -4.39 -15.67
CA ASP A 36 4.20 -4.05 -14.26
C ASP A 36 4.91 -5.06 -13.35
N GLN A 37 4.80 -6.36 -13.65
CA GLN A 37 5.57 -7.40 -12.95
C GLN A 37 7.08 -7.19 -13.08
N THR A 38 7.55 -6.82 -14.27
CA THR A 38 8.97 -6.54 -14.51
C THR A 38 9.43 -5.32 -13.73
N ASP A 39 8.63 -4.26 -13.71
CA ASP A 39 8.96 -3.01 -13.02
C ASP A 39 8.89 -3.16 -11.49
N VAL A 40 7.94 -3.94 -10.97
CA VAL A 40 7.91 -4.35 -9.56
C VAL A 40 9.20 -5.09 -9.18
N GLN A 41 9.69 -5.98 -10.05
CA GLN A 41 10.94 -6.68 -9.77
C GLN A 41 12.14 -5.74 -9.75
N LYS A 42 12.22 -4.79 -10.70
CA LYS A 42 13.26 -3.75 -10.70
C LYS A 42 13.22 -2.90 -9.45
N MET A 43 12.03 -2.46 -9.01
CA MET A 43 11.88 -1.70 -7.77
C MET A 43 12.35 -2.49 -6.55
N LYS A 44 12.00 -3.78 -6.45
CA LYS A 44 12.47 -4.66 -5.37
C LYS A 44 14.00 -4.75 -5.35
N ASP A 45 14.63 -4.94 -6.51
CA ASP A 45 16.08 -5.05 -6.60
C ASP A 45 16.79 -3.72 -6.33
N TRP A 46 16.15 -2.59 -6.65
CA TRP A 46 16.61 -1.27 -6.25
C TRP A 46 16.56 -1.09 -4.74
N PHE A 47 15.43 -1.40 -4.09
CA PHE A 47 15.26 -1.25 -2.63
C PHE A 47 16.16 -2.18 -1.81
N ARG A 48 16.52 -3.35 -2.35
CA ARG A 48 17.52 -4.23 -1.73
C ARG A 48 18.91 -3.59 -1.65
N GLN A 49 19.28 -2.83 -2.67
CA GLN A 49 20.57 -2.13 -2.71
C GLN A 49 20.54 -0.81 -1.97
N HIS A 50 19.35 -0.21 -1.84
CA HIS A 50 19.13 1.09 -1.22
C HIS A 50 17.93 0.98 -0.25
N PRO A 51 18.15 0.47 0.96
CA PRO A 51 17.10 0.32 1.96
C PRO A 51 16.45 1.69 2.21
N PRO A 52 15.13 1.84 1.99
CA PRO A 52 14.46 3.13 2.13
C PRO A 52 14.32 3.57 3.59
N PHE A 53 14.49 2.63 4.52
CA PHE A 53 14.40 2.87 5.96
C PHE A 53 15.66 2.36 6.64
N GLN A 54 16.09 3.09 7.66
CA GLN A 54 17.14 2.68 8.57
C GLN A 54 16.65 1.53 9.46
N ASP A 55 17.50 0.53 9.68
CA ASP A 55 17.25 -0.52 10.67
C ASP A 55 17.27 0.12 12.07
N THR A 56 16.08 0.34 12.62
CA THR A 56 15.89 0.96 13.94
C THR A 56 14.94 0.10 14.77
N ALA A 57 15.20 0.04 16.08
CA ALA A 57 14.32 -0.65 17.03
C ALA A 57 13.05 0.16 17.35
N GLU A 58 12.99 1.40 16.89
CA GLU A 58 11.94 2.37 17.19
C GLU A 58 10.90 2.38 16.06
N ILE A 59 9.63 2.63 16.41
CA ILE A 59 8.56 2.74 15.42
C ILE A 59 8.52 4.17 14.90
N ILE A 60 8.71 4.38 13.60
CA ILE A 60 8.73 5.73 13.00
C ILE A 60 7.50 5.91 12.10
N SER A 61 6.75 6.99 12.34
CA SER A 61 5.68 7.42 11.44
C SER A 61 6.26 7.91 10.13
N ILE A 62 5.91 7.26 9.01
CA ILE A 62 6.40 7.66 7.68
C ILE A 62 5.88 9.03 7.26
N SER A 63 4.68 9.41 7.70
CA SER A 63 4.05 10.68 7.30
C SER A 63 4.57 11.89 8.08
N THR A 64 4.99 11.70 9.34
CA THR A 64 5.35 12.79 10.24
C THR A 64 6.78 12.71 10.79
N GLY A 65 7.49 11.59 10.54
CA GLY A 65 8.82 11.35 11.11
C GLY A 65 8.81 11.14 12.63
N LEU A 66 7.62 11.05 13.26
CA LEU A 66 7.50 10.89 14.70
C LEU A 66 7.96 9.49 15.12
N VAL A 67 8.85 9.47 16.11
CA VAL A 67 9.33 8.24 16.74
C VAL A 67 8.42 7.89 17.90
N GLY A 68 7.84 6.70 17.84
CA GLY A 68 7.15 6.08 18.95
C GLY A 68 8.13 5.61 20.02
N ASP A 69 7.78 5.88 21.26
CA ASP A 69 8.47 5.32 22.42
C ASP A 69 8.12 3.83 22.61
N GLU A 70 8.70 3.22 23.64
CA GLU A 70 8.46 1.82 24.04
C GLU A 70 6.98 1.53 24.37
N THR A 71 6.15 2.55 24.52
CA THR A 71 4.71 2.41 24.80
C THR A 71 3.87 2.32 23.53
N ILE A 72 4.43 2.69 22.36
CA ILE A 72 3.75 2.59 21.07
C ILE A 72 3.78 1.15 20.57
N ASN A 73 2.64 0.48 20.71
CA ASN A 73 2.45 -0.89 20.25
C ASN A 73 1.84 -0.90 18.85
N CYS A 74 2.64 -0.74 17.78
CA CYS A 74 2.13 -0.73 16.40
C CYS A 74 1.38 -2.02 16.02
N HIS A 75 1.79 -3.16 16.59
CA HIS A 75 1.13 -4.45 16.41
C HIS A 75 -0.27 -4.52 17.04
N MET A 76 -0.59 -3.62 17.99
CA MET A 76 -1.93 -3.49 18.59
C MET A 76 -2.69 -2.26 18.06
N SER A 77 -2.19 -1.62 17.00
CA SER A 77 -2.77 -0.37 16.48
C SER A 77 -4.25 -0.50 16.13
N ARG A 78 -4.69 -1.69 15.70
CA ARG A 78 -6.09 -1.98 15.40
C ARG A 78 -6.94 -2.02 16.67
N GLU A 79 -6.51 -2.76 17.68
CA GLU A 79 -7.20 -2.95 18.95
C GLU A 79 -7.31 -1.61 19.70
N VAL A 80 -6.21 -0.86 19.78
CA VAL A 80 -6.20 0.49 20.38
C VAL A 80 -7.09 1.44 19.60
N GLY A 81 -7.07 1.39 18.26
CA GLY A 81 -7.95 2.21 17.43
C GLY A 81 -9.43 1.94 17.65
N VAL A 82 -9.81 0.67 17.86
CA VAL A 82 -11.18 0.27 18.22
C VAL A 82 -11.55 0.80 19.61
N GLU A 83 -10.67 0.64 20.61
CA GLU A 83 -10.91 1.12 21.97
C GLU A 83 -11.06 2.65 22.05
N MET A 84 -10.26 3.38 21.26
CA MET A 84 -10.36 4.83 21.13
C MET A 84 -11.69 5.25 20.49
N TYR A 85 -12.13 4.55 19.44
CA TYR A 85 -13.43 4.82 18.79
C TYR A 85 -14.60 4.56 19.75
N GLU A 86 -14.49 3.54 20.59
CA GLU A 86 -15.47 3.19 21.63
C GLU A 86 -15.42 4.12 22.85
N GLY A 87 -14.48 5.09 22.88
CA GLY A 87 -14.47 6.21 23.83
C GLY A 87 -13.75 5.95 25.15
N ASN A 88 -12.98 4.86 25.27
CA ASN A 88 -12.42 4.43 26.55
C ASN A 88 -10.96 4.86 26.84
N SER A 89 -10.25 5.50 25.91
CA SER A 89 -8.79 5.72 26.07
C SER A 89 -8.35 7.15 25.76
N ARG A 90 -7.70 7.82 26.73
CA ARG A 90 -6.98 9.10 26.55
C ARG A 90 -5.47 8.83 26.49
N GLN A 91 -4.95 8.39 25.36
CA GLN A 91 -3.50 8.33 25.16
C GLN A 91 -3.00 9.61 24.49
N LYS A 92 -2.03 10.27 25.15
CA LYS A 92 -1.30 11.41 24.60
C LYS A 92 -0.05 10.87 23.93
N PHE A 93 0.07 11.06 22.61
CA PHE A 93 1.28 10.74 21.88
C PHE A 93 2.36 11.80 22.18
N SER A 94 3.44 11.38 22.82
CA SER A 94 4.65 12.18 23.02
C SER A 94 5.63 11.82 21.91
N GLY A 95 5.80 12.69 20.92
CA GLY A 95 6.69 12.44 19.79
C GLY A 95 7.99 13.23 19.89
N ARG A 96 9.13 12.58 19.64
CA ARG A 96 10.39 13.25 19.31
C ARG A 96 10.52 13.29 17.77
N GLU A 97 10.82 14.46 17.22
CA GLU A 97 11.11 14.61 15.78
C GLU A 97 12.57 14.21 15.51
N ILE A 98 12.79 13.37 14.49
CA ILE A 98 14.13 13.14 13.95
C ILE A 98 14.36 14.21 12.88
N GLN A 99 15.44 15.00 13.03
CA GLN A 99 15.90 15.88 11.95
C GLN A 99 16.49 15.02 10.83
N ALA A 100 15.92 15.12 9.63
CA ALA A 100 16.49 14.53 8.43
C ALA A 100 17.86 15.17 8.14
N GLN A 101 18.88 14.33 7.91
CA GLN A 101 20.17 14.74 7.37
C GLN A 101 20.08 15.03 5.87
#